data_AF-A0A7J3BCF9-F1
#
_entry.id   AF-A0A7J3BCF9-F1
#
_cell.length_a   1.000
_cell.length_b   1.000
_cell.length_c   1.000
_cell.angle_alpha   90.00
_cell.angle_beta   90.00
_cell.angle_gamma   90.00
#
_symmetry.space_group_name_H-M   'P 1'
#
loop_
_entity.id
_entity.type
_entity.pdbx_description
1 polymer ?
#
loop_
_entity_poly.entity_id
_entity_poly.type
_entity_poly.pdbx_seq_one_letter_code
_entity_poly.pdbx_strand_id
1 'polypeptide(L)'
;AGVHIEDSVSFAKRLEEAGVDIIDVSGGLCGDRPIGVQRRSGRDRQGYFIPQAQRIRRAVKVPVIGVGGVREPRYADRVVREGRVDLVAVGRELLRDPDWAARAVELLSRG
;
A
#
# COMPACT_ATOMS: atom_id res chain seq x y z
N ALA A 1 15.01 -9.77 -16.73
CA ALA A 1 14.27 -8.54 -17.06
C ALA A 1 12.99 -8.51 -16.23
N GLY A 2 12.58 -7.36 -15.72
CA GLY A 2 11.39 -7.21 -14.89
C GLY A 2 10.81 -5.80 -15.03
N VAL A 3 9.65 -5.54 -14.44
CA VAL A 3 9.02 -4.22 -14.44
C VAL A 3 9.74 -3.31 -13.45
N HIS A 4 10.24 -2.18 -13.92
CA HIS A 4 10.82 -1.14 -13.06
C HIS A 4 9.75 -0.16 -12.60
N ILE A 5 10.01 0.57 -11.51
CA ILE A 5 9.03 1.51 -10.95
C ILE A 5 8.75 2.68 -11.91
N GLU A 6 9.72 3.05 -12.74
CA GLU A 6 9.56 4.03 -13.81
C GLU A 6 8.53 3.56 -14.85
N ASP A 7 8.51 2.27 -15.19
CA ASP A 7 7.53 1.66 -16.09
C ASP A 7 6.13 1.72 -15.45
N SER A 8 6.01 1.38 -14.17
CA SER A 8 4.75 1.47 -13.44
C SER A 8 4.21 2.89 -13.35
N VAL A 9 5.06 3.90 -13.18
CA VAL A 9 4.64 5.30 -13.18
C VAL A 9 4.10 5.73 -14.55
N SER A 10 4.79 5.34 -15.63
CA SER A 10 4.31 5.61 -17.00
C SER A 10 2.96 4.94 -17.26
N PHE A 11 2.83 3.68 -16.83
CA PHE A 11 1.59 2.93 -16.98
C PHE A 11 0.42 3.52 -16.15
N ALA A 12 0.69 3.95 -14.91
CA ALA A 12 -0.32 4.57 -14.05
C ALA A 12 -0.93 5.83 -14.68
N LYS A 13 -0.13 6.68 -15.32
CA LYS A 13 -0.63 7.86 -16.06
C LYS A 13 -1.54 7.47 -17.21
N ARG A 14 -1.17 6.44 -17.97
CA ARG A 14 -2.00 5.93 -19.08
C ARG A 14 -3.32 5.32 -18.60
N LEU A 15 -3.32 4.68 -17.42
CA LEU A 15 -4.55 4.19 -16.80
C LEU A 15 -5.45 5.36 -16.38
N GLU A 16 -4.88 6.41 -15.78
CA GLU A 16 -5.62 7.63 -15.45
C GLU A 16 -6.21 8.30 -16.70
N GLU A 17 -5.45 8.43 -17.78
CA GLU A 17 -5.94 8.95 -19.07
C GLU A 17 -7.07 8.08 -19.67
N ALA A 18 -7.04 6.77 -19.42
CA ALA A 18 -8.09 5.84 -19.81
C ALA A 18 -9.32 5.88 -18.89
N GLY A 19 -9.29 6.66 -17.80
CA GLY A 19 -10.43 6.91 -16.92
C GLY A 19 -10.58 5.94 -15.75
N VAL A 20 -9.50 5.31 -15.25
CA VAL A 20 -9.59 4.54 -13.99
C VAL A 20 -9.87 5.46 -12.80
N ASP A 21 -10.68 5.01 -11.86
CA ASP A 21 -11.05 5.82 -10.69
C ASP A 21 -10.02 5.75 -9.56
N ILE A 22 -9.21 4.68 -9.50
CA ILE A 22 -8.31 4.38 -8.39
C ILE A 22 -7.22 3.39 -8.81
N ILE A 23 -6.04 3.49 -8.21
CA ILE A 23 -4.91 2.59 -8.50
C ILE A 23 -4.45 1.87 -7.22
N ASP A 24 -4.51 0.54 -7.21
CA ASP A 24 -3.93 -0.30 -6.15
C ASP A 24 -2.54 -0.80 -6.55
N VAL A 25 -1.52 -0.45 -5.74
CA VAL A 25 -0.12 -0.72 -6.05
C VAL A 25 0.41 -1.88 -5.21
N SER A 26 0.63 -3.01 -5.88
CA SER A 26 1.26 -4.21 -5.31
C SER A 26 2.65 -4.51 -5.90
N GLY A 27 3.30 -5.58 -5.43
CA GLY A 27 4.65 -5.97 -5.84
C GLY A 27 4.75 -6.90 -7.05
N GLY A 28 3.63 -7.33 -7.65
CA GLY A 28 3.65 -8.17 -8.87
C GLY A 28 4.51 -9.44 -8.73
N LEU A 29 4.36 -10.16 -7.63
CA LEU A 29 5.30 -11.22 -7.24
C LEU A 29 5.20 -12.51 -8.07
N CYS A 30 4.20 -12.67 -8.94
CA CYS A 30 4.02 -13.83 -9.83
C CYS A 30 4.23 -15.22 -9.16
N GLY A 31 3.77 -15.39 -7.91
CA GLY A 31 3.93 -16.63 -7.13
C GLY A 31 5.29 -16.78 -6.45
N ASP A 32 6.26 -15.93 -6.79
CA ASP A 32 7.58 -15.91 -6.21
C ASP A 32 7.57 -15.17 -4.86
N ARG A 33 8.39 -15.60 -3.90
CA ARG A 33 8.55 -14.88 -2.62
C ARG A 33 10.02 -14.55 -2.41
N PRO A 34 10.53 -13.50 -3.08
CA PRO A 34 11.94 -13.15 -2.99
C PRO A 34 12.35 -13.01 -1.53
N ILE A 35 13.53 -13.53 -1.19
CA ILE A 35 14.08 -13.46 0.19
C ILE A 35 14.05 -12.01 0.72
N GLY A 36 14.20 -11.01 -0.16
CA GLY A 36 14.06 -9.59 0.19
C GLY A 36 12.65 -9.20 0.67
N VAL A 37 11.58 -9.76 0.09
CA VAL A 37 10.20 -9.57 0.55
C VAL A 37 9.95 -10.36 1.83
N GLN A 38 10.55 -11.55 1.98
CA GLN A 38 10.45 -12.33 3.22
C GLN A 38 11.17 -11.64 4.40
N ARG A 39 12.36 -11.10 4.18
CA ARG A 39 13.13 -10.29 5.15
C ARG A 39 12.45 -8.96 5.43
N ARG A 40 11.82 -8.35 4.42
CA ARG A 40 10.93 -7.20 4.63
C ARG A 40 9.66 -7.63 5.39
N SER A 41 9.20 -8.88 5.27
CA SER A 41 8.04 -9.40 6.01
C SER A 41 8.31 -9.84 7.45
N GLY A 42 9.53 -9.60 7.97
CA GLY A 42 9.83 -9.74 9.38
C GLY A 42 8.86 -8.96 10.28
N ARG A 43 8.84 -9.27 11.58
CA ARG A 43 7.92 -8.66 12.54
C ARG A 43 7.94 -7.12 12.49
N ASP A 44 9.08 -6.50 12.19
CA ASP A 44 9.28 -5.05 12.35
C ASP A 44 9.05 -4.20 11.09
N ARG A 45 8.72 -4.80 9.95
CA ARG A 45 8.46 -4.04 8.73
C ARG A 45 7.03 -4.30 8.29
N GLN A 46 6.33 -3.22 7.93
CA GLN A 46 5.01 -3.18 7.31
C GLN A 46 4.99 -2.12 6.21
N GLY A 47 4.04 -2.22 5.28
CA GLY A 47 3.93 -1.35 4.11
C GLY A 47 5.07 -1.50 3.09
N TYR A 48 5.41 -2.74 2.71
CA TYR A 48 6.57 -3.03 1.84
C TYR A 48 6.53 -2.37 0.47
N PHE A 49 5.33 -2.04 0.00
CA PHE A 49 5.09 -1.43 -1.32
C PHE A 49 4.67 0.04 -1.22
N ILE A 50 4.55 0.60 -0.01
CA ILE A 50 4.24 2.04 0.18
C ILE A 50 5.25 2.96 -0.53
N PRO A 51 6.57 2.69 -0.53
CA PRO A 51 7.50 3.55 -1.29
C PRO A 51 7.21 3.60 -2.79
N GLN A 52 6.80 2.47 -3.39
CA GLN A 52 6.42 2.39 -4.80
C GLN A 52 5.08 3.08 -5.05
N ALA A 53 4.09 2.83 -4.19
CA ALA A 53 2.79 3.49 -4.24
C ALA A 53 2.93 5.02 -4.14
N GLN A 54 3.83 5.50 -3.28
CA GLN A 54 4.13 6.92 -3.13
C GLN A 54 4.74 7.55 -4.39
N ARG A 55 5.59 6.81 -5.13
CA ARG A 55 6.13 7.30 -6.41
C ARG A 55 5.02 7.43 -7.46
N ILE A 56 4.06 6.50 -7.49
CA ILE A 56 2.90 6.55 -8.37
C ILE A 56 1.95 7.69 -7.96
N ARG A 57 1.62 7.82 -6.67
CA ARG A 57 0.75 8.86 -6.11
C ARG A 57 1.24 10.28 -6.38
N ARG A 58 2.56 10.49 -6.52
CA ARG A 58 3.13 11.78 -6.91
C ARG A 58 2.98 12.11 -8.40
N ALA A 59 2.65 11.10 -9.21
CA ALA A 59 2.64 11.19 -10.67
C ALA A 59 1.24 11.21 -11.29
N VAL A 60 0.21 10.87 -10.52
CA VAL A 60 -1.20 10.82 -10.93
C VAL A 60 -2.07 11.69 -10.00
N LYS A 61 -3.29 12.00 -10.42
CA LYS A 61 -4.31 12.73 -9.65
C LYS A 61 -5.36 11.80 -9.05
N VAL A 62 -5.62 10.65 -9.68
CA VAL A 62 -6.51 9.62 -9.13
C VAL A 62 -5.97 9.06 -7.80
N PRO A 63 -6.85 8.69 -6.85
CA PRO A 63 -6.42 8.10 -5.59
C PRO A 63 -5.55 6.85 -5.76
N VAL A 64 -4.60 6.66 -4.84
CA VAL A 64 -3.70 5.50 -4.81
C VAL A 64 -3.82 4.74 -3.50
N ILE A 65 -4.02 3.43 -3.61
CA ILE A 65 -4.04 2.48 -2.49
C ILE A 65 -2.63 1.90 -2.30
N GLY A 66 -2.12 1.99 -1.07
CA GLY A 66 -0.88 1.39 -0.64
C GLY A 66 -1.08 0.06 0.10
N VAL A 67 -0.28 -0.95 -0.24
CA VAL A 67 -0.40 -2.29 0.37
C VAL A 67 0.94 -2.84 0.88
N GLY A 68 0.89 -4.02 1.47
CA GLY A 68 2.06 -4.83 1.76
C GLY A 68 2.31 -5.03 3.25
N GLY A 69 1.55 -5.96 3.85
CA GLY A 69 1.80 -6.41 5.22
C GLY A 69 1.57 -5.33 6.28
N VAL A 70 0.64 -4.40 6.04
CA VAL A 70 0.15 -3.45 7.05
C VAL A 70 -0.56 -4.20 8.16
N ARG A 71 -0.23 -3.86 9.42
CA ARG A 71 -0.75 -4.53 10.62
C ARG A 71 -1.16 -3.55 11.71
N GLU A 72 -0.48 -2.41 11.85
CA GLU A 72 -0.78 -1.46 12.93
C GLU A 72 -1.67 -0.32 12.42
N PRO A 73 -2.80 -0.01 13.10
CA PRO A 73 -3.65 1.11 12.71
C PRO A 73 -2.90 2.45 12.67
N ARG A 74 -2.00 2.70 13.65
CA ARG A 74 -1.17 3.91 13.70
C ARG A 74 -0.24 4.04 12.50
N TYR A 75 0.28 2.93 11.98
CA TYR A 75 1.09 2.96 10.77
C TYR A 75 0.23 3.34 9.55
N ALA A 76 -0.95 2.72 9.41
CA ALA A 76 -1.87 3.00 8.31
C ALA A 76 -2.30 4.48 8.31
N ASP A 77 -2.71 5.02 9.46
CA ASP A 77 -3.08 6.43 9.61
C ASP A 77 -1.91 7.36 9.27
N ARG A 78 -0.72 7.08 9.80
CA ARG A 78 0.46 7.91 9.54
C ARG A 78 0.79 8.02 8.05
N VAL A 79 0.80 6.91 7.31
CA VAL A 79 1.16 6.97 5.88
C VAL A 79 0.13 7.71 5.02
N VAL A 80 -1.14 7.70 5.43
CA VAL A 80 -2.20 8.50 4.80
C VAL A 80 -2.02 9.97 5.14
N ARG A 81 -1.84 10.32 6.42
CA ARG A 81 -1.62 11.71 6.87
C ARG A 81 -0.36 12.36 6.31
N GLU A 82 0.69 11.57 6.11
CA GLU A 82 1.93 12.01 5.44
C GLU A 82 1.75 12.20 3.91
N GLY A 83 0.57 11.93 3.35
CA GLY A 83 0.29 12.06 1.91
C GLY A 83 1.08 11.07 1.06
N ARG A 84 1.49 9.93 1.63
CA ARG A 84 2.27 8.92 0.90
C ARG A 84 1.38 8.09 -0.01
N VAL A 85 0.16 7.83 0.44
CA VAL A 85 -0.92 7.15 -0.29
C VAL A 85 -2.26 7.73 0.20
N ASP A 86 -3.31 7.56 -0.59
CA ASP A 86 -4.63 8.10 -0.26
C ASP A 86 -5.46 7.08 0.55
N LEU A 87 -5.22 5.78 0.31
CA LEU A 87 -5.79 4.68 1.09
C LEU A 87 -4.73 3.62 1.41
N VAL A 88 -5.03 2.78 2.40
CA VAL A 88 -4.20 1.64 2.78
C VAL A 88 -5.04 0.36 2.76
N ALA A 89 -4.59 -0.66 2.04
CA ALA A 89 -5.23 -1.98 2.10
C ALA A 89 -4.63 -2.84 3.21
N VAL A 90 -5.50 -3.38 4.05
CA VAL A 90 -5.17 -4.34 5.10
C VAL A 90 -5.80 -5.67 4.72
N GLY A 91 -5.00 -6.74 4.67
CA GLY A 91 -5.47 -8.07 4.23
C GLY A 91 -5.37 -9.10 5.34
N ARG A 92 -4.21 -9.76 5.44
CA ARG A 92 -3.96 -10.84 6.42
C ARG A 92 -4.26 -10.47 7.88
N GLU A 93 -4.13 -9.19 8.25
CA GLU A 93 -4.45 -8.77 9.61
C GLU A 93 -5.96 -8.80 9.87
N LEU A 94 -6.81 -8.44 8.90
CA LEU A 94 -8.26 -8.60 9.01
C LEU A 94 -8.68 -10.08 9.11
N LEU A 95 -7.94 -10.98 8.45
CA LEU A 95 -8.20 -12.43 8.54
C LEU A 95 -7.81 -13.00 9.91
N ARG A 96 -6.71 -12.50 10.49
CA ARG A 96 -6.27 -12.88 11.84
C ARG A 96 -7.21 -12.30 12.89
N ASP A 97 -7.75 -11.12 12.63
CA ASP A 97 -8.47 -10.32 13.59
C ASP A 97 -9.62 -9.54 12.92
N PRO A 98 -10.84 -10.10 12.93
CA PRO A 98 -11.99 -9.46 12.29
C PRO A 98 -12.35 -8.08 12.87
N ASP A 99 -11.99 -7.82 14.13
CA ASP A 99 -12.28 -6.56 14.83
C ASP A 99 -11.21 -5.49 14.61
N TRP A 100 -10.19 -5.77 13.78
CA TRP A 100 -9.07 -4.87 13.54
C TRP A 100 -9.53 -3.46 13.15
N ALA A 101 -10.54 -3.34 12.28
CA ALA A 101 -11.06 -2.06 11.83
C ALA A 101 -11.77 -1.29 12.96
N ALA A 102 -12.57 -1.98 13.78
CA ALA A 102 -13.23 -1.37 14.93
C ALA A 102 -12.20 -0.85 15.95
N ARG A 103 -11.16 -1.64 16.25
CA ARG A 103 -10.06 -1.20 17.10
C ARG A 103 -9.24 -0.06 16.50
N ALA A 104 -9.06 -0.05 15.18
CA ALA A 104 -8.40 1.06 14.50
C ALA A 104 -9.15 2.37 14.74
N VAL A 105 -10.48 2.37 14.59
CA VAL A 105 -11.34 3.52 14.89
C VAL A 105 -11.18 3.94 16.35
N GLU A 106 -11.31 3.01 17.30
CA GLU A 106 -11.18 3.33 18.72
C GLU A 106 -9.81 3.92 19.08
N LEU A 107 -8.74 3.33 18.55
CA LEU A 107 -7.36 3.75 18.83
C LEU A 107 -7.03 5.14 18.27
N LEU A 108 -7.52 5.44 17.06
CA LEU A 108 -7.18 6.66 16.32
C LEU A 108 -8.10 7.84 16.65
N SER A 109 -9.30 7.58 17.18
CA SER A 109 -10.23 8.65 17.61
C SER A 109 -9.85 9.31 18.94
N ARG A 110 -8.89 8.73 19.68
CA ARG A 110 -8.43 9.21 20.99
C ARG A 110 -7.22 10.14 20.91
N GLY A 111 -6.89 10.66 19.73
CA GLY A 111 -5.69 11.47 19.45
C GLY A 111 -6.01 12.80 18.77
#